data_AF-A0AB39GG32-F1
#
_entry.id   AF-A0AB39GG32-F1
#
_cell.length_a   1.000
_cell.length_b   1.000
_cell.length_c   1.000
_cell.angle_alpha   90.00
_cell.angle_beta   90.00
_cell.angle_gamma   90.00
#
_symmetry.space_group_name_H-M   'P 1'
#
loop_
_entity.id
_entity.type
_entity.pdbx_description
1 polymer ?
#
loop_
_entity_poly.entity_id
_entity_poly.type
_entity_poly.pdbx_seq_one_letter_code
_entity_poly.pdbx_strand_id
1 'polypeptide(L)'
;MARISRPQVCWDVIVSDRERARRQYEQQSWVVKYWKPVLGGILGGALGYHYTAHYGPNHRKWVYPTVAGGMAVGALAGPGAVMGGYGLGTLAYEYFPTKLPVVAGVSLVGAILGNVVFNFLFPDAVSSNLLASTAPGVYLPEQHFYIETSCLPRTQVQYTESAYRVAYVYRGERRTAMVSRFPGETIELDAAGWPVQAPPSPASLVRMREVPQ
;
A
#
# COMPACT_ATOMS: atom_id res chain seq x y z
N MET A 1 -22.38 -43.70 -7.55
CA MET A 1 -22.61 -42.30 -7.12
C MET A 1 -22.00 -41.36 -8.16
N ALA A 2 -22.81 -40.73 -9.00
CA ALA A 2 -22.32 -39.75 -9.98
C ALA A 2 -22.14 -38.40 -9.29
N ARG A 3 -20.93 -37.82 -9.33
CA ARG A 3 -20.70 -36.43 -8.93
C ARG A 3 -21.36 -35.54 -9.99
N ILE A 4 -22.49 -34.93 -9.63
CA ILE A 4 -23.09 -33.86 -10.42
C ILE A 4 -22.17 -32.64 -10.28
N SER A 5 -21.27 -32.41 -11.25
CA SER A 5 -20.57 -31.13 -11.33
C SER A 5 -21.55 -30.10 -11.89
N ARG A 6 -21.97 -29.13 -11.07
CA ARG A 6 -22.73 -27.98 -11.58
C ARG A 6 -21.89 -27.30 -12.68
N PRO A 7 -22.49 -26.93 -13.84
CA PRO A 7 -21.76 -26.23 -14.87
C PRO A 7 -21.21 -24.93 -14.29
N GLN A 8 -19.94 -24.65 -14.58
CA GLN A 8 -19.26 -23.45 -14.14
C GLN A 8 -19.87 -22.29 -14.93
N VAL A 9 -20.85 -21.60 -14.33
CA VAL A 9 -21.49 -20.44 -14.97
C VAL A 9 -20.51 -19.27 -14.89
N CYS A 10 -20.10 -18.78 -16.05
CA CYS A 10 -19.26 -17.61 -16.17
C CYS A 10 -20.15 -16.38 -16.36
N TRP A 11 -19.75 -15.26 -15.77
CA TRP A 11 -20.46 -13.99 -15.85
C TRP A 11 -19.49 -12.89 -16.18
N ASP A 12 -19.99 -11.86 -16.86
CA ASP A 12 -19.22 -10.65 -17.12
C ASP A 12 -19.14 -9.82 -15.84
N VAL A 13 -17.92 -9.54 -15.41
CA VAL A 13 -17.63 -8.77 -14.20
C VAL A 13 -16.83 -7.53 -14.61
N ILE A 14 -17.20 -6.38 -14.05
CA ILE A 14 -16.42 -5.16 -14.19
C ILE A 14 -15.23 -5.26 -13.24
N VAL A 15 -14.01 -5.23 -13.79
CA VAL A 15 -12.76 -5.33 -13.04
C VAL A 15 -11.96 -4.04 -13.26
N SER A 16 -11.47 -3.47 -12.17
CA SER A 16 -10.58 -2.29 -12.23
C SER A 16 -9.15 -2.69 -12.67
N ASP A 17 -8.42 -1.77 -13.29
CA ASP A 17 -6.96 -1.94 -13.58
C ASP A 17 -6.19 -2.46 -12.36
N ARG A 18 -6.55 -1.97 -11.17
CA ARG A 18 -5.92 -2.33 -9.91
C ARG A 18 -6.18 -3.78 -9.51
N GLU A 19 -7.41 -4.26 -9.62
CA GLU A 19 -7.74 -5.66 -9.34
C GLU A 19 -7.10 -6.60 -10.35
N ARG A 20 -7.04 -6.20 -11.61
CA ARG A 20 -6.36 -6.95 -12.68
C ARG A 20 -4.86 -7.05 -12.42
N ALA A 21 -4.21 -5.91 -12.16
CA ALA A 21 -2.80 -5.83 -11.79
C ALA A 21 -2.50 -6.67 -10.54
N ARG A 22 -3.38 -6.65 -9.54
CA ARG A 22 -3.23 -7.45 -8.32
C ARG A 22 -3.36 -8.94 -8.57
N ARG A 23 -4.31 -9.38 -9.40
CA ARG A 23 -4.42 -10.80 -9.80
C ARG A 23 -3.20 -11.27 -10.59
N GLN A 24 -2.75 -10.47 -11.56
CA GLN A 24 -1.55 -10.76 -12.33
C GLN A 24 -0.32 -10.84 -11.43
N TYR A 25 -0.20 -9.91 -10.48
CA TYR A 25 0.84 -9.95 -9.46
C TYR A 25 0.71 -11.22 -8.62
N GLU A 26 -0.45 -11.54 -8.05
CA GLU A 26 -0.65 -12.73 -7.22
C GLU A 26 -0.30 -14.03 -7.96
N GLN A 27 -0.61 -14.13 -9.25
CA GLN A 27 -0.27 -15.28 -10.10
C GLN A 27 1.21 -15.38 -10.49
N GLN A 28 2.00 -14.31 -10.35
CA GLN A 28 3.43 -14.35 -10.65
C GLN A 28 4.20 -15.25 -9.68
N SER A 29 5.22 -15.91 -10.22
CA SER A 29 6.15 -16.71 -9.41
C SER A 29 6.93 -15.81 -8.44
N TRP A 30 7.36 -16.40 -7.32
CA TRP A 30 8.15 -15.69 -6.31
C TRP A 30 9.40 -15.02 -6.90
N VAL A 31 10.06 -15.69 -7.85
CA VAL A 31 11.26 -15.16 -8.50
C VAL A 31 10.95 -13.84 -9.22
N VAL A 32 9.86 -13.78 -9.99
CA VAL A 32 9.49 -12.56 -10.73
C VAL A 32 9.14 -11.41 -9.77
N LYS A 33 8.54 -11.72 -8.62
CA LYS A 33 8.19 -10.72 -7.59
C LYS A 33 9.40 -10.15 -6.86
N TYR A 34 10.41 -10.97 -6.58
CA TYR A 34 11.46 -10.62 -5.60
C TYR A 34 12.88 -10.62 -6.15
N TRP A 35 13.11 -10.93 -7.44
CA TRP A 35 14.48 -10.97 -7.97
C TRP A 35 15.21 -9.62 -7.88
N LYS A 36 14.54 -8.50 -8.16
CA LYS A 36 15.14 -7.15 -8.05
C LYS A 36 15.62 -6.83 -6.64
N PRO A 37 14.76 -6.90 -5.58
CA PRO A 37 15.22 -6.61 -4.22
C PRO A 37 16.27 -7.62 -3.74
N VAL A 38 16.18 -8.89 -4.14
CA VAL A 38 17.22 -9.89 -3.82
C VAL A 38 18.56 -9.50 -4.44
N LEU A 39 18.59 -9.18 -5.74
CA LEU A 39 19.82 -8.74 -6.42
C LEU A 39 20.37 -7.44 -5.84
N GLY A 40 19.50 -6.46 -5.60
CA GLY A 40 19.87 -5.21 -4.97
C GLY A 40 20.51 -5.45 -3.60
N GLY A 41 19.91 -6.30 -2.77
CA GLY A 41 20.45 -6.66 -1.47
C GLY A 41 21.79 -7.38 -1.55
N ILE A 42 21.94 -8.36 -2.45
CA ILE A 42 23.22 -9.04 -2.66
C ILE A 42 24.32 -8.04 -3.06
N LEU A 43 24.05 -7.16 -4.03
CA LEU A 43 25.01 -6.15 -4.48
C LEU A 43 25.36 -5.16 -3.35
N GLY A 44 24.37 -4.68 -2.61
CA GLY A 44 24.59 -3.77 -1.50
C GLY A 44 25.40 -4.41 -0.36
N GLY A 45 25.14 -5.68 -0.06
CA GLY A 45 25.91 -6.46 0.90
C GLY A 45 27.36 -6.68 0.46
N ALA A 46 27.57 -7.03 -0.81
CA ALA A 46 28.91 -7.21 -1.38
C ALA A 46 29.74 -5.92 -1.33
N LEU A 47 29.14 -4.77 -1.67
CA LEU A 47 29.79 -3.47 -1.52
C LEU A 47 30.07 -3.14 -0.05
N GLY A 48 29.11 -3.38 0.84
CA GLY A 48 29.29 -3.19 2.28
C GLY A 48 30.48 -4.00 2.81
N TYR A 49 30.62 -5.26 2.38
CA TYR A 49 31.78 -6.10 2.68
C TYR A 49 33.06 -5.52 2.11
N HIS A 50 33.08 -5.17 0.82
CA HIS A 50 34.25 -4.64 0.13
C HIS A 50 34.83 -3.41 0.85
N TYR A 51 33.96 -2.45 1.22
CA TYR A 51 34.39 -1.24 1.92
C TYR A 51 34.82 -1.51 3.36
N THR A 52 34.16 -2.42 4.10
CA THR A 52 34.54 -2.68 5.49
C THR A 52 35.72 -3.62 5.66
N ALA A 53 35.86 -4.65 4.82
CA ALA A 53 36.91 -5.65 4.93
C ALA A 53 38.32 -5.03 4.84
N HIS A 54 38.45 -3.86 4.21
CA HIS A 54 39.72 -3.15 4.04
C HIS A 54 39.96 -2.04 5.09
N TYR A 55 39.07 -1.88 6.09
CA TYR A 55 39.08 -0.72 7.00
C TYR A 55 39.78 -0.99 8.36
N GLY A 56 41.11 -1.00 8.35
CA GLY A 56 41.94 -0.95 9.57
C GLY A 56 41.85 -2.19 10.50
N PRO A 57 42.57 -2.17 11.64
CA PRO A 57 42.73 -3.35 12.50
C PRO A 57 41.44 -3.80 13.22
N ASN A 58 40.43 -2.93 13.33
CA ASN A 58 39.16 -3.22 14.01
C ASN A 58 37.98 -3.53 13.06
N HIS A 59 38.23 -3.71 11.76
CA HIS A 59 37.16 -3.90 10.77
C HIS A 59 36.21 -5.06 11.09
N ARG A 60 36.70 -6.16 11.65
CA ARG A 60 35.91 -7.39 11.90
C ARG A 60 34.63 -7.15 12.71
N LYS A 61 34.61 -6.17 13.60
CA LYS A 61 33.41 -5.81 14.38
C LYS A 61 32.34 -5.09 13.55
N TRP A 62 32.75 -4.44 12.46
CA TRP A 62 31.91 -3.62 11.60
C TRP A 62 31.51 -4.30 10.29
N VAL A 63 32.20 -5.38 9.89
CA VAL A 63 31.87 -6.11 8.65
C VAL A 63 30.41 -6.56 8.64
N TYR A 64 29.95 -7.29 9.66
CA TYR A 64 28.58 -7.79 9.70
C TYR A 64 27.50 -6.69 9.68
N PRO A 65 27.55 -5.65 10.54
CA PRO A 65 26.54 -4.60 10.52
C PRO A 65 26.56 -3.79 9.21
N THR A 66 27.73 -3.56 8.60
CA THR A 66 27.79 -2.83 7.33
C THR A 66 27.34 -3.68 6.14
N VAL A 67 27.62 -4.98 6.13
CA VAL A 67 27.04 -5.90 5.14
C VAL A 67 25.53 -5.95 5.29
N ALA A 68 25.01 -6.11 6.51
CA ALA A 68 23.57 -6.13 6.76
C ALA A 68 22.89 -4.81 6.36
N GLY A 69 23.50 -3.66 6.72
CA GLY A 69 23.04 -2.35 6.29
C GLY A 69 23.07 -2.18 4.78
N GLY A 70 24.15 -2.62 4.13
CA GLY A 70 24.28 -2.63 2.67
C GLY A 70 23.22 -3.49 2.00
N MET A 71 22.93 -4.67 2.52
CA MET A 71 21.86 -5.54 2.02
C MET A 71 20.49 -4.89 2.14
N ALA A 72 20.18 -4.27 3.28
CA ALA A 72 18.90 -3.60 3.48
C ALA A 72 18.72 -2.40 2.52
N VAL A 73 19.73 -1.54 2.43
CA VAL A 73 19.71 -0.38 1.51
C VAL A 73 19.62 -0.84 0.07
N GLY A 74 20.40 -1.86 -0.31
CA GLY A 74 20.39 -2.40 -1.67
C GLY A 74 19.06 -3.04 -2.06
N ALA A 75 18.39 -3.73 -1.13
CA ALA A 75 17.08 -4.32 -1.38
C ALA A 75 15.99 -3.27 -1.60
N LEU A 76 16.10 -2.12 -0.93
CA LEU A 76 15.15 -1.01 -1.06
C LEU A 76 15.43 -0.14 -2.28
N ALA A 77 16.70 0.20 -2.52
CA ALA A 77 17.10 1.08 -3.61
C ALA A 77 17.13 0.37 -4.97
N GLY A 78 17.33 -0.95 -4.96
CA GLY A 78 17.41 -1.79 -6.16
C GLY A 78 18.82 -1.85 -6.76
N PRO A 79 19.07 -2.85 -7.64
CA PRO A 79 20.39 -3.13 -8.19
C PRO A 79 20.94 -1.98 -9.05
N GLY A 80 20.08 -1.30 -9.81
CA GLY A 80 20.46 -0.14 -10.61
C GLY A 80 21.00 1.01 -9.78
N ALA A 81 20.35 1.31 -8.65
CA ALA A 81 20.80 2.36 -7.75
C ALA A 81 22.15 2.04 -7.12
N VAL A 82 22.33 0.79 -6.70
CA VAL A 82 23.59 0.32 -6.10
C VAL A 82 24.74 0.42 -7.10
N MET A 83 24.55 -0.07 -8.33
CA MET A 83 25.59 -0.04 -9.36
C MET A 83 25.91 1.39 -9.82
N GLY A 84 24.89 2.21 -10.06
CA GLY A 84 25.08 3.59 -10.50
C GLY A 84 25.73 4.46 -9.44
N GLY A 85 25.34 4.30 -8.17
CA GLY A 85 25.92 5.04 -7.06
C GLY A 85 27.37 4.64 -6.78
N TYR A 86 27.68 3.34 -6.88
CA TYR A 86 29.06 2.87 -6.79
C TYR A 86 29.91 3.40 -7.94
N GLY A 87 29.46 3.25 -9.20
CA GLY A 87 30.25 3.62 -10.37
C GLY A 87 30.56 5.11 -10.46
N LEU A 88 29.57 6.00 -10.25
CA LEU A 88 29.86 7.44 -10.23
C LEU A 88 30.59 7.86 -8.95
N GLY A 89 30.37 7.15 -7.84
CA GLY A 89 31.09 7.39 -6.59
C GLY A 89 32.58 7.09 -6.69
N THR A 90 32.96 5.98 -7.32
CA THR A 90 34.37 5.64 -7.54
C THR A 90 35.04 6.64 -8.48
N LEU A 91 34.37 7.02 -9.58
CA LEU A 91 34.86 8.07 -10.48
C LEU A 91 35.03 9.39 -9.75
N ALA A 92 34.05 9.82 -8.95
CA ALA A 92 34.16 11.06 -8.18
C ALA A 92 35.30 11.01 -7.15
N TYR A 93 35.56 9.85 -6.55
CA TYR A 93 36.66 9.67 -5.61
C TYR A 93 38.03 9.75 -6.29
N GLU A 94 38.17 9.27 -7.53
CA GLU A 94 39.40 9.41 -8.32
C GLU A 94 39.73 10.87 -8.64
N TYR A 95 38.73 11.69 -8.99
CA TYR A 95 38.93 13.12 -9.28
C TYR A 95 39.00 14.01 -8.03
N PHE A 96 38.24 13.67 -6.98
CA PHE A 96 38.10 14.49 -5.77
C PHE A 96 38.29 13.67 -4.47
N PRO A 97 39.47 13.08 -4.24
CA PRO A 97 39.69 12.13 -3.15
C PRO A 97 39.50 12.72 -1.75
N THR A 98 39.77 14.02 -1.58
CA THR A 98 39.64 14.72 -0.29
C THR A 98 38.28 15.38 -0.06
N LYS A 99 37.39 15.40 -1.06
CA LYS A 99 36.09 16.06 -1.00
C LYS A 99 34.97 15.04 -0.89
N LEU A 100 34.93 14.34 0.25
CA LEU A 100 33.90 13.35 0.56
C LEU A 100 32.44 13.82 0.33
N PRO A 101 32.05 15.08 0.62
CA PRO A 101 30.70 15.54 0.32
C PRO A 101 30.38 15.58 -1.18
N VAL A 102 31.37 15.89 -2.02
CA VAL A 102 31.22 15.90 -3.48
C VAL A 102 31.08 14.47 -3.97
N VAL A 103 31.93 13.56 -3.49
CA VAL A 103 31.84 12.13 -3.82
C VAL A 103 30.46 11.58 -3.45
N ALA A 104 29.99 11.85 -2.22
CA ALA A 104 28.67 11.42 -1.77
C ALA A 104 27.53 12.00 -2.63
N GLY A 105 27.61 13.27 -2.99
CA GLY A 105 26.63 13.92 -3.87
C GLY A 105 26.58 13.29 -5.26
N VAL A 106 27.74 13.05 -5.86
CA VAL A 106 27.85 12.41 -7.18
C VAL A 106 27.40 10.94 -7.13
N SER A 107 27.69 10.21 -6.06
CA SER A 107 27.13 8.86 -5.83
C SER A 107 25.61 8.87 -5.76
N LEU A 108 25.01 9.89 -5.14
CA LEU A 108 23.54 10.03 -5.07
C LEU A 108 22.95 10.23 -6.46
N VAL A 109 23.56 11.10 -7.28
CA VAL A 109 23.17 11.29 -8.68
C VAL A 109 23.33 10.00 -9.47
N GLY A 110 24.44 9.29 -9.27
CA GLY A 110 24.70 8.00 -9.90
C GLY A 110 23.66 6.95 -9.53
N ALA A 111 23.24 6.92 -8.27
CA ALA A 111 22.20 6.00 -7.81
C ALA A 111 20.85 6.29 -8.47
N ILE A 112 20.47 7.56 -8.60
CA ILE A 112 19.22 7.95 -9.28
C ILE A 112 19.28 7.54 -10.76
N LEU A 113 20.35 7.94 -11.47
CA LEU A 113 20.52 7.64 -12.89
C LEU A 113 20.60 6.13 -13.15
N GLY A 114 21.38 5.41 -12.34
CA GLY A 114 21.49 3.97 -12.43
C GLY A 114 20.16 3.26 -12.20
N ASN A 115 19.34 3.73 -11.26
CA ASN A 115 18.00 3.17 -11.05
C ASN A 115 17.07 3.44 -12.24
N VAL A 116 17.11 4.64 -12.81
CA VAL A 116 16.30 4.97 -14.00
C VAL A 116 16.69 4.10 -15.18
N VAL A 117 17.98 4.00 -15.49
CA VAL A 117 18.49 3.16 -16.59
C VAL A 117 18.16 1.69 -16.35
N PHE A 118 18.31 1.20 -15.11
CA PHE A 118 18.01 -0.19 -14.80
C PHE A 118 16.53 -0.51 -14.93
N ASN A 119 15.64 0.37 -14.48
CA ASN A 119 14.20 0.16 -14.63
C ASN A 119 13.73 0.31 -16.08
N PHE A 120 14.45 1.07 -16.91
CA PHE A 120 14.22 1.11 -18.36
C PHE A 120 14.62 -0.21 -19.04
N LEU A 121 15.78 -0.78 -18.66
CA LEU A 121 16.27 -2.06 -19.23
C LEU A 121 15.52 -3.28 -18.69
N PHE A 122 15.07 -3.22 -17.44
CA PHE A 122 14.36 -4.28 -16.75
C PHE A 122 13.07 -3.72 -16.14
N PRO A 123 12.03 -3.48 -16.94
CA PRO A 123 10.76 -2.97 -16.44
C PRO A 123 10.10 -3.96 -15.47
N ASP A 124 9.31 -3.43 -14.54
CA ASP A 124 8.52 -4.27 -13.63
C ASP A 124 7.42 -4.99 -14.40
N ALA A 125 7.16 -6.25 -14.01
CA ALA A 125 6.12 -7.06 -14.66
C ALA A 125 4.69 -6.55 -14.35
N VAL A 126 4.51 -5.80 -13.26
CA VAL A 126 3.28 -5.07 -12.94
C VAL A 126 3.66 -3.71 -12.36
N SER A 127 2.99 -2.64 -12.79
CA SER A 127 3.29 -1.29 -12.29
C SER A 127 3.00 -1.16 -10.80
N SER A 128 4.02 -0.83 -10.00
CA SER A 128 3.94 -0.64 -8.55
C SER A 128 2.90 0.40 -8.12
N ASN A 129 2.63 1.41 -8.96
CA ASN A 129 1.60 2.45 -8.72
C ASN A 129 0.18 1.88 -8.62
N LEU A 130 -0.16 0.82 -9.37
CA LEU A 130 -1.47 0.18 -9.28
C LEU A 130 -1.60 -0.69 -8.03
N LEU A 131 -0.48 -1.20 -7.49
CA LEU A 131 -0.45 -2.04 -6.29
C LEU A 131 -0.38 -1.24 -4.98
N ALA A 132 -0.01 0.04 -5.02
CA ALA A 132 0.15 0.88 -3.83
C ALA A 132 -1.15 1.00 -3.02
N SER A 133 -1.08 0.86 -1.69
CA SER A 133 -2.24 0.99 -0.80
C SER A 133 -2.81 2.41 -0.83
N THR A 134 -4.13 2.54 -0.96
CA THR A 134 -4.80 3.86 -0.94
C THR A 134 -4.97 4.33 0.49
N ALA A 135 -4.36 5.47 0.82
CA ALA A 135 -4.57 6.12 2.10
C ALA A 135 -5.90 6.89 2.13
N PRO A 136 -6.61 6.95 3.26
CA PRO A 136 -7.83 7.75 3.39
C PRO A 136 -7.52 9.23 3.13
N GLY A 137 -8.36 9.89 2.31
CA GLY A 137 -8.20 11.29 1.92
C GLY A 137 -7.40 11.53 0.64
N VAL A 138 -6.89 10.48 -0.02
CA VAL A 138 -6.24 10.59 -1.33
C VAL A 138 -7.24 10.26 -2.43
N TYR A 139 -7.36 11.15 -3.44
CA TYR A 139 -8.16 10.86 -4.63
C TYR A 139 -7.64 9.58 -5.29
N LEU A 140 -8.54 8.65 -5.58
CA LEU A 140 -8.20 7.48 -6.37
C LEU A 140 -7.72 7.97 -7.75
N PRO A 141 -6.55 7.51 -8.24
CA PRO A 141 -6.12 7.83 -9.59
C PRO A 141 -7.16 7.35 -10.61
N GLU A 142 -7.22 7.95 -11.80
CA GLU A 142 -8.09 7.49 -12.89
C GLU A 142 -7.93 5.98 -13.08
N GLN A 143 -9.04 5.24 -13.01
CA GLN A 143 -9.06 3.79 -13.18
C GLN A 143 -9.79 3.46 -14.45
N HIS A 144 -9.18 2.64 -15.31
CA HIS A 144 -9.94 2.01 -16.39
C HIS A 144 -10.66 0.77 -15.85
N PHE A 145 -11.89 0.61 -16.31
CA PHE A 145 -12.74 -0.52 -15.98
C PHE A 145 -12.87 -1.40 -17.22
N TYR A 146 -12.57 -2.68 -17.06
CA TYR A 146 -12.68 -3.67 -18.12
C TYR A 146 -13.81 -4.63 -17.78
N ILE A 147 -14.51 -5.08 -18.81
CA ILE A 147 -15.47 -6.15 -18.68
C ILE A 147 -14.70 -7.45 -18.94
N GLU A 148 -14.50 -8.25 -17.90
CA GLU A 148 -13.85 -9.56 -17.99
C GLU A 148 -14.86 -10.66 -17.65
N THR A 149 -14.91 -11.70 -18.48
CA THR A 149 -15.71 -12.90 -18.21
C THR A 149 -15.00 -13.74 -17.15
N SER A 150 -15.60 -13.86 -15.95
CA SER A 150 -15.05 -14.62 -14.83
C SER A 150 -15.92 -15.83 -14.48
N CYS A 151 -15.29 -16.98 -14.33
CA CYS A 151 -15.94 -18.25 -13.95
C CYS A 151 -15.71 -18.61 -12.46
N LEU A 152 -15.22 -17.65 -11.65
CA LEU A 152 -14.95 -17.84 -10.22
C LEU A 152 -16.20 -17.52 -9.39
N PRO A 153 -16.39 -18.18 -8.23
CA PRO A 153 -17.49 -17.88 -7.33
C PRO A 153 -17.39 -16.42 -6.87
N ARG A 154 -18.50 -15.69 -7.02
CA ARG A 154 -18.60 -14.28 -6.68
C ARG A 154 -18.27 -14.10 -5.19
N THR A 155 -17.11 -13.52 -4.86
CA THR A 155 -16.92 -12.96 -3.52
C THR A 155 -17.80 -11.72 -3.44
N GLN A 156 -19.07 -11.93 -3.05
CA GLN A 156 -19.93 -10.83 -2.64
C GLN A 156 -19.33 -10.25 -1.37
N VAL A 157 -18.61 -9.15 -1.53
CA VAL A 157 -18.22 -8.31 -0.40
C VAL A 157 -19.52 -7.66 0.07
N GLN A 158 -20.14 -8.24 1.11
CA GLN A 158 -21.20 -7.55 1.81
C GLN A 158 -20.56 -6.36 2.51
N TYR A 159 -20.77 -5.16 1.97
CA TYR A 159 -20.50 -3.94 2.69
C TYR A 159 -21.52 -3.86 3.82
N THR A 160 -21.11 -4.16 5.05
CA THR A 160 -21.88 -3.83 6.24
C THR A 160 -21.88 -2.30 6.35
N GLU A 161 -22.97 -1.65 5.96
CA GLU A 161 -23.13 -0.20 6.09
C GLU A 161 -22.83 0.23 7.54
N SER A 162 -21.92 1.17 7.72
CA SER A 162 -21.58 1.74 9.02
C SER A 162 -22.77 2.53 9.56
N ALA A 163 -23.14 2.30 10.83
CA ALA A 163 -24.25 2.98 11.50
C ALA A 163 -24.13 4.52 11.42
N TYR A 164 -25.25 5.19 11.14
CA TYR A 164 -25.39 6.64 11.09
C TYR A 164 -25.37 7.21 12.52
N ARG A 165 -24.54 8.23 12.78
CA ARG A 165 -24.51 8.93 14.07
C ARG A 165 -25.49 10.11 14.03
N VAL A 166 -26.44 10.15 14.95
CA VAL A 166 -27.37 11.28 15.12
C VAL A 166 -27.18 11.97 16.46
N ALA A 167 -27.34 13.30 16.47
CA ALA A 167 -27.36 14.12 17.66
C ALA A 167 -28.76 14.73 17.83
N TYR A 168 -29.35 14.59 19.02
CA TYR A 168 -30.69 15.09 19.32
C TYR A 168 -30.74 15.65 20.75
N VAL A 169 -31.79 16.41 21.05
CA VAL A 169 -32.01 16.99 22.37
C VAL A 169 -33.22 16.32 23.00
N TYR A 170 -33.03 15.68 24.15
CA TYR A 170 -34.12 15.07 24.92
C TYR A 170 -34.11 15.64 26.34
N ARG A 171 -35.25 16.20 26.77
CA ARG A 171 -35.41 16.86 28.08
C ARG A 171 -34.33 17.91 28.41
N GLY A 172 -33.86 18.64 27.40
CA GLY A 172 -32.84 19.68 27.55
C GLY A 172 -31.39 19.19 27.49
N GLU A 173 -31.15 17.87 27.45
CA GLU A 173 -29.81 17.29 27.32
C GLU A 173 -29.51 16.90 25.87
N ARG A 174 -28.33 17.26 25.38
CA ARG A 174 -27.83 16.84 24.07
C ARG A 174 -27.29 15.42 24.17
N ARG A 175 -27.84 14.50 23.38
CA ARG A 175 -27.44 13.09 23.32
C ARG A 175 -27.08 12.70 21.90
N THR A 176 -26.23 11.68 21.78
CA THR A 176 -25.82 11.12 20.50
C THR A 176 -26.07 9.62 20.48
N ALA A 177 -26.62 9.11 19.40
CA ALA A 177 -26.88 7.69 19.23
C ALA A 177 -26.46 7.21 17.83
N MET A 178 -26.13 5.92 17.73
CA MET A 178 -25.86 5.24 16.47
C MET A 178 -27.14 4.53 16.00
N VAL A 179 -27.56 4.78 14.77
CA VAL A 179 -28.72 4.14 14.14
C VAL A 179 -28.29 3.39 12.89
N SER A 180 -28.88 2.22 12.70
CA SER A 180 -28.58 1.31 11.59
C SER A 180 -29.07 1.82 10.23
N ARG A 181 -30.00 2.78 10.21
CA ARG A 181 -30.60 3.37 9.00
C ARG A 181 -30.70 4.89 9.15
N PHE A 182 -30.63 5.61 8.03
CA PHE A 182 -30.82 7.07 7.98
C PHE A 182 -32.22 7.44 8.50
N PRO A 183 -32.34 8.16 9.64
CA PRO A 183 -33.62 8.43 10.28
C PRO A 183 -34.37 9.65 9.73
N GLY A 184 -33.80 10.39 8.77
CA GLY A 184 -34.41 11.64 8.29
C GLY A 184 -34.34 12.77 9.32
N GLU A 185 -35.35 13.64 9.35
CA GLU A 185 -35.39 14.85 10.20
C GLU A 185 -35.94 14.61 11.63
N THR A 186 -36.49 13.42 11.89
CA THR A 186 -37.15 13.07 13.15
C THR A 186 -36.77 11.66 13.58
N ILE A 187 -36.59 11.44 14.88
CA ILE A 187 -36.30 10.11 15.44
C ILE A 187 -37.30 9.77 16.53
N GLU A 188 -37.80 8.54 16.52
CA GLU A 188 -38.65 8.01 17.58
C GLU A 188 -37.80 7.60 18.77
N LEU A 189 -38.13 8.12 19.95
CA LEU A 189 -37.44 7.79 21.19
C LEU A 189 -38.33 6.95 22.11
N ASP A 190 -37.73 6.02 22.83
CA ASP A 190 -38.40 5.31 23.93
C ASP A 190 -38.60 6.23 25.14
N ALA A 191 -39.29 5.73 26.17
CA ALA A 191 -39.52 6.47 27.41
C ALA A 191 -38.21 6.90 28.13
N ALA A 192 -37.09 6.21 27.86
CA ALA A 192 -35.77 6.50 28.40
C ALA A 192 -34.97 7.51 27.54
N GLY A 193 -35.48 7.89 26.37
CA GLY A 193 -34.86 8.84 25.45
C GLY A 193 -33.86 8.22 24.48
N TRP A 194 -33.96 6.93 24.16
CA TRP A 194 -33.12 6.22 23.17
C TRP A 194 -33.87 5.94 21.86
N PRO A 195 -33.19 5.91 20.70
CA PRO A 195 -33.85 5.64 19.41
C PRO A 195 -34.46 4.24 19.32
N VAL A 196 -35.74 4.16 18.98
CA VAL A 196 -36.46 2.89 18.78
C VAL A 196 -36.41 2.49 17.32
N GLN A 197 -35.96 1.27 17.01
CA GLN A 197 -35.92 0.72 15.64
C GLN A 197 -37.23 -0.05 15.27
N ALA A 198 -38.39 0.39 15.81
CA ALA A 198 -39.81 -0.05 15.64
C ALA A 198 -40.28 -1.34 16.40
N PRO A 199 -41.61 -1.56 16.69
CA PRO A 199 -42.44 -0.99 17.78
C PRO A 199 -43.11 -2.09 18.69
N PRO A 200 -44.00 -1.80 19.70
CA PRO A 200 -44.47 -0.51 20.22
C PRO A 200 -44.29 -0.30 21.75
N SER A 201 -44.06 0.95 22.12
CA SER A 201 -44.29 1.56 23.44
C SER A 201 -44.40 3.07 23.18
N PRO A 202 -45.26 3.85 23.87
CA PRO A 202 -45.72 5.17 23.41
C PRO A 202 -44.54 6.14 23.21
N ALA A 203 -44.10 6.29 21.97
CA ALA A 203 -42.93 7.06 21.60
C ALA A 203 -43.27 8.54 21.43
N SER A 204 -42.49 9.42 22.06
CA SER A 204 -42.53 10.85 21.79
C SER A 204 -41.65 11.15 20.57
N LEU A 205 -42.22 11.78 19.54
CA LEU A 205 -41.46 12.26 18.38
C LEU A 205 -40.63 13.50 18.76
N VAL A 206 -39.33 13.47 18.45
CA VAL A 206 -38.44 14.62 18.63
C VAL A 206 -37.87 15.05 17.28
N ARG A 207 -37.99 16.35 16.98
CA ARG A 207 -37.42 16.97 15.79
C ARG A 207 -35.92 17.19 15.99
N MET A 208 -35.11 16.73 15.05
CA MET A 208 -33.68 17.01 15.07
C MET A 208 -33.47 18.49 14.74
N ARG A 209 -32.62 19.17 15.50
CA ARG A 209 -32.23 20.55 15.21
C ARG A 209 -30.87 20.50 14.52
N GLU A 210 -30.76 21.15 13.38
CA GLU A 210 -29.48 21.34 12.69
C GLU A 210 -28.49 22.01 13.63
N VAL A 211 -27.31 21.41 13.74
CA VAL A 211 -26.17 22.04 14.40
C VAL A 211 -25.35 22.67 13.28
N PRO A 212 -25.26 24.01 13.19
CA PRO A 212 -24.37 24.64 12.23
C PRO A 212 -22.94 24.17 12.50
N GLN A 213 -22.24 23.81 11.43
CA GLN A 213 -20.81 23.46 11.47
C GLN A 213 -19.97 24.64 11.91
#